data_AF-A0A389MKM0-F1
#
_entry.id   AF-A0A389MKM0-F1
#
_cell.length_a   1.000
_cell.length_b   1.000
_cell.length_c   1.000
_cell.angle_alpha   90.00
_cell.angle_beta   90.00
_cell.angle_gamma   90.00
#
_symmetry.space_group_name_H-M   'P 1'
#
loop_
_entity.id
_entity.type
_entity.pdbx_description
1 polymer ?
#
loop_
_entity_poly.entity_id
_entity_poly.type
_entity_poly.pdbx_seq_one_letter_code
_entity_poly.pdbx_strand_id
1 'polypeptide(L)'
;MIMVEPQRQRKAVSLDAGSREVGQAAVLDEGLNYTCAIKIFQASPDIPPGLDFASVRDFPLDRVVPGYLCQAARLLVGLTQQELHVLARVSKKSINDYENGFIVLRVALAGRLVAALRCAGARFIAGEDFVGVIVTGRTAGVGIVSEPAGQGAPGNADAPHSPSNVRPPSSGPVRSRQAKPRPQDE
;
A
#
# COMPACT_ATOMS: atom_id res chain seq x y z
N MET A 1 -57.69 -9.76 33.75
CA MET A 1 -57.71 -8.87 34.93
C MET A 1 -57.86 -9.75 36.17
N ILE A 2 -57.15 -9.43 37.26
CA ILE A 2 -56.96 -10.17 38.53
C ILE A 2 -55.81 -11.22 38.42
N MET A 3 -54.57 -10.83 38.75
CA MET A 3 -53.91 -10.87 40.10
C MET A 3 -53.71 -12.30 40.62
N VAL A 4 -52.50 -12.86 40.57
CA VAL A 4 -51.41 -12.75 41.58
C VAL A 4 -51.74 -13.48 42.90
N GLU A 5 -51.27 -14.74 42.97
CA GLU A 5 -50.36 -15.29 44.01
C GLU A 5 -50.89 -15.60 45.45
N PRO A 6 -50.11 -16.26 46.35
CA PRO A 6 -50.15 -17.71 46.63
C PRO A 6 -50.30 -18.07 48.14
N GLN A 7 -50.40 -19.36 48.52
CA GLN A 7 -49.89 -19.93 49.80
C GLN A 7 -49.83 -21.47 49.65
N ARG A 8 -48.70 -22.22 49.69
CA ARG A 8 -47.59 -22.41 50.65
C ARG A 8 -47.89 -23.40 51.79
N GLN A 9 -47.31 -24.61 51.72
CA GLN A 9 -46.86 -25.46 52.84
C GLN A 9 -45.95 -26.58 52.27
N ARG A 10 -44.61 -26.42 52.25
CA ARG A 10 -43.59 -26.77 53.27
C ARG A 10 -43.49 -28.27 53.64
N LYS A 11 -42.49 -28.94 53.04
CA LYS A 11 -41.41 -29.78 53.64
C LYS A 11 -40.76 -30.57 52.48
N ALA A 12 -39.46 -30.86 52.42
CA ALA A 12 -38.43 -30.92 53.45
C ALA A 12 -37.08 -30.39 52.92
N VAL A 13 -36.28 -29.88 53.85
CA VAL A 13 -34.86 -29.58 53.67
C VAL A 13 -34.10 -30.90 53.58
N SER A 14 -33.32 -31.09 52.52
CA SER A 14 -32.12 -31.92 52.53
C SER A 14 -30.99 -31.07 51.98
N LEU A 15 -30.08 -30.69 52.87
CA LEU A 15 -28.80 -30.08 52.53
C LEU A 15 -27.90 -31.21 52.05
N ASP A 16 -27.63 -31.26 50.75
CA ASP A 16 -26.39 -31.86 50.28
C ASP A 16 -25.68 -30.86 49.38
N ALA A 17 -24.52 -30.44 49.87
CA ALA A 17 -23.66 -29.45 49.28
C ALA A 17 -22.65 -30.18 48.41
N GLY A 18 -22.64 -29.86 47.12
CA GLY A 18 -21.45 -30.10 46.29
C GLY A 18 -21.73 -30.82 44.98
N SER A 19 -22.05 -30.06 43.95
CA SER A 19 -21.09 -29.86 42.86
C SER A 19 -21.64 -28.78 41.95
N ARG A 20 -20.88 -27.69 41.91
CA ARG A 20 -21.09 -26.53 41.06
C ARG A 20 -21.33 -26.99 39.62
N GLU A 21 -22.41 -26.51 39.04
CA GLU A 21 -22.44 -26.17 37.63
C GLU A 21 -21.21 -25.29 37.35
N VAL A 22 -20.15 -25.91 36.86
CA VAL A 22 -19.15 -25.16 36.09
C VAL A 22 -19.84 -24.95 34.77
N GLY A 23 -20.61 -23.85 34.70
CA GLY A 23 -20.94 -23.25 33.43
C GLY A 23 -19.66 -23.22 32.63
N GLN A 24 -19.64 -23.98 31.55
CA GLN A 24 -18.72 -23.71 30.45
C GLN A 24 -18.97 -22.25 30.11
N ALA A 25 -18.15 -21.36 30.69
CA ALA A 25 -17.84 -20.12 30.07
C ALA A 25 -17.47 -20.55 28.66
N ALA A 26 -18.36 -20.25 27.71
CA ALA A 26 -17.98 -20.18 26.32
C ALA A 26 -16.77 -19.24 26.36
N VAL A 27 -15.59 -19.84 26.34
CA VAL A 27 -14.38 -19.14 25.98
C VAL A 27 -14.73 -18.72 24.57
N LEU A 28 -15.22 -17.49 24.45
CA LEU A 28 -15.17 -16.79 23.20
C LEU A 28 -13.68 -16.75 22.92
N ASP A 29 -13.22 -17.76 22.18
CA ASP A 29 -12.02 -17.67 21.39
C ASP A 29 -12.33 -16.59 20.35
N GLU A 30 -12.38 -15.34 20.81
CA GLU A 30 -12.08 -14.19 19.98
C GLU A 30 -10.58 -14.25 19.74
N GLY A 31 -10.15 -15.33 19.08
CA GLY A 31 -8.81 -15.54 18.60
C GLY A 31 -8.46 -14.26 17.87
N LEU A 32 -7.51 -13.52 18.43
CA LEU A 32 -7.09 -12.25 17.89
C LEU A 32 -6.38 -12.54 16.57
N ASN A 33 -7.16 -12.70 15.50
CA ASN A 33 -6.70 -12.91 14.15
C ASN A 33 -6.19 -11.56 13.65
N TYR A 34 -4.91 -11.31 13.86
CA TYR A 34 -4.21 -10.19 13.24
C TYR A 34 -3.75 -10.64 11.86
N THR A 35 -4.28 -10.01 10.81
CA THR A 35 -3.71 -10.17 9.48
C THR A 35 -2.62 -9.12 9.31
N CYS A 36 -1.40 -9.57 9.03
CA CYS A 36 -0.32 -8.69 8.60
C CYS A 36 -0.10 -8.85 7.10
N ALA A 37 0.18 -7.73 6.43
CA ALA A 37 0.61 -7.71 5.05
C ALA A 37 2.01 -7.09 5.00
N ILE A 38 2.92 -7.76 4.30
CA ILE A 38 4.33 -7.38 4.24
C ILE A 38 4.79 -7.34 2.78
N LYS A 39 5.56 -6.32 2.42
CA LYS A 39 6.32 -6.29 1.17
C LYS A 39 7.78 -5.95 1.45
N ILE A 40 8.69 -6.82 1.02
CA ILE A 40 10.13 -6.72 1.24
C ILE A 40 10.84 -6.57 -0.11
N PHE A 41 11.87 -5.74 -0.13
CA PHE A 41 12.73 -5.47 -1.27
C PHE A 41 14.17 -5.73 -0.85
N GLN A 42 14.90 -6.49 -1.67
CA GLN A 42 16.33 -6.66 -1.50
C GLN A 42 17.04 -5.33 -1.82
N ALA A 43 17.91 -4.87 -0.93
CA ALA A 43 18.63 -3.61 -1.06
C ALA A 43 19.97 -3.77 -1.81
N SER A 44 20.55 -4.98 -1.85
CA SER A 44 21.80 -5.30 -2.53
C SER A 44 21.60 -6.35 -3.64
N PRO A 45 22.19 -6.18 -4.84
CA PRO A 45 22.09 -7.16 -5.93
C PRO A 45 22.98 -8.39 -5.76
N ASP A 46 23.93 -8.35 -4.81
CA ASP A 46 24.82 -9.48 -4.53
C ASP A 46 24.04 -10.63 -3.88
N ILE A 47 24.49 -11.87 -4.16
CA ILE A 47 23.91 -13.17 -3.77
C ILE A 47 22.98 -13.02 -2.56
N PRO A 48 21.66 -13.29 -2.67
CA PRO A 48 20.73 -12.97 -1.60
C PRO A 48 21.21 -13.62 -0.30
N PRO A 49 21.75 -12.83 0.66
CA PRO A 49 21.90 -13.37 1.98
C PRO A 49 20.49 -13.74 2.42
N GLY A 50 20.34 -14.86 3.12
CA GLY A 50 19.03 -15.23 3.67
C GLY A 50 18.42 -14.01 4.37
N LEU A 51 17.10 -13.83 4.25
CA LEU A 51 16.40 -12.74 4.93
C LEU A 51 16.60 -12.89 6.44
N ASP A 52 17.54 -12.13 7.01
CA ASP A 52 17.72 -12.10 8.45
C ASP A 52 16.72 -11.14 9.09
N PHE A 53 15.59 -11.71 9.52
CA PHE A 53 14.58 -10.95 10.23
C PHE A 53 15.04 -10.45 11.61
N ALA A 54 16.11 -10.99 12.19
CA ALA A 54 16.66 -10.48 13.46
C ALA A 54 17.26 -9.07 13.30
N SER A 55 17.74 -8.74 12.09
CA SER A 55 18.24 -7.41 11.72
C SER A 55 17.14 -6.36 11.51
N VAL A 56 15.85 -6.73 11.47
CA VAL A 56 14.75 -5.78 11.18
C VAL A 56 14.72 -4.66 12.21
N ARG A 57 14.84 -3.42 11.73
CA ARG A 57 14.63 -2.18 12.50
C ARG A 57 13.67 -1.26 11.76
N ASP A 58 13.21 -0.21 12.44
CA ASP A 58 12.47 0.85 11.75
C ASP A 58 13.35 1.52 10.71
N PHE A 59 12.75 1.89 9.58
CA PHE A 59 13.46 2.63 8.55
C PHE A 59 13.99 3.96 9.13
N PRO A 60 15.29 4.27 8.97
CA PRO A 60 15.91 5.43 9.60
C PRO A 60 15.20 6.75 9.23
N LEU A 61 14.95 7.60 10.24
CA LEU A 61 14.20 8.86 10.04
C LEU A 61 15.01 9.93 9.28
N ASP A 62 16.33 9.80 9.27
CA ASP A 62 17.28 10.66 8.56
C ASP A 62 17.42 10.28 7.08
N ARG A 63 16.88 9.11 6.68
CA ARG A 63 16.88 8.65 5.29
C ARG A 63 15.54 8.93 4.62
N VAL A 64 15.61 9.32 3.35
CA VAL A 64 14.43 9.47 2.51
C VAL A 64 13.95 8.08 2.09
N VAL A 65 12.71 7.74 2.46
CA VAL A 65 12.04 6.51 2.02
C VAL A 65 11.94 6.51 0.48
N PRO A 66 12.40 5.47 -0.23
CA PRO A 66 12.31 5.42 -1.69
C PRO A 66 10.86 5.41 -2.21
N GLY A 67 10.65 5.95 -3.42
CA GLY A 67 9.31 6.05 -4.02
C GLY A 67 8.58 4.70 -4.17
N TYR A 68 9.29 3.64 -4.60
CA TYR A 68 8.70 2.30 -4.69
C TYR A 68 8.24 1.76 -3.32
N LEU A 69 8.91 2.18 -2.23
CA LEU A 69 8.55 1.77 -0.87
C LEU A 69 7.32 2.55 -0.38
N CYS A 70 7.19 3.82 -0.77
CA CYS A 70 5.95 4.59 -0.61
C CYS A 70 4.78 3.97 -1.39
N GLN A 71 5.01 3.52 -2.63
CA GLN A 71 3.99 2.82 -3.42
C GLN A 71 3.55 1.53 -2.74
N ALA A 72 4.52 0.73 -2.25
CA ALA A 72 4.25 -0.49 -1.51
C ALA A 72 3.39 -0.22 -0.27
N ALA A 73 3.79 0.75 0.56
CA ALA A 73 3.03 1.16 1.72
C ALA A 73 1.61 1.58 1.34
N ARG A 74 1.46 2.44 0.34
CA ARG A 74 0.17 2.95 -0.13
C ARG A 74 -0.77 1.81 -0.53
N LEU A 75 -0.28 0.84 -1.31
CA LEU A 75 -1.08 -0.32 -1.72
C LEU A 75 -1.45 -1.22 -0.54
N LEU A 76 -0.53 -1.46 0.40
CA LEU A 76 -0.78 -2.29 1.57
C LEU A 76 -1.79 -1.67 2.54
N VAL A 77 -1.81 -0.34 2.69
CA VAL A 77 -2.83 0.36 3.48
C VAL A 77 -4.13 0.61 2.71
N GLY A 78 -4.24 0.12 1.47
CA GLY A 78 -5.45 0.23 0.67
C GLY A 78 -5.77 1.63 0.13
N LEU A 79 -4.78 2.52 0.05
CA LEU A 79 -4.98 3.88 -0.43
C LEU A 79 -4.74 3.99 -1.95
N THR A 80 -5.59 4.78 -2.60
CA THR A 80 -5.34 5.30 -3.95
C THR A 80 -4.35 6.47 -3.91
N GLN A 81 -3.72 6.79 -5.05
CA GLN A 81 -2.89 8.01 -5.16
C GLN A 81 -3.71 9.29 -4.94
N GLN A 82 -5.01 9.26 -5.21
CA GLN A 82 -5.90 10.40 -4.98
C GLN A 82 -6.15 10.62 -3.49
N GLU A 83 -6.38 9.58 -2.71
CA GLU A 83 -6.55 9.69 -1.26
C GLU A 83 -5.24 10.13 -0.59
N LEU A 84 -4.10 9.56 -1.01
CA LEU A 84 -2.80 9.98 -0.50
C LEU A 84 -2.48 11.44 -0.84
N HIS A 85 -2.88 11.92 -2.02
CA HIS A 85 -2.77 13.33 -2.39
C HIS A 85 -3.49 14.25 -1.38
N VAL A 86 -4.72 13.89 -1.00
CA VAL A 86 -5.53 14.66 -0.03
C VAL A 86 -4.86 14.63 1.35
N LEU A 87 -4.44 13.45 1.82
CA LEU A 87 -3.85 13.27 3.15
C LEU A 87 -2.48 13.97 3.29
N ALA A 88 -1.59 13.79 2.32
CA ALA A 88 -0.22 14.31 2.39
C ALA A 88 -0.08 15.75 1.85
N ARG A 89 -1.11 16.27 1.18
CA ARG A 89 -1.09 17.58 0.49
C ARG A 89 0.09 17.70 -0.49
N VAL A 90 0.39 16.62 -1.22
CA VAL A 90 1.39 16.52 -2.29
C VAL A 90 0.66 16.23 -3.59
N SER A 91 0.99 16.91 -4.69
CA SER A 91 0.24 16.74 -5.95
C SER A 91 0.22 15.27 -6.41
N LYS A 92 -0.91 14.81 -6.96
CA LYS A 92 -1.05 13.43 -7.49
C LYS A 92 0.03 13.11 -8.53
N LYS A 93 0.37 14.07 -9.41
CA LYS A 93 1.45 13.92 -10.39
C LYS A 93 2.79 13.67 -9.71
N SER A 94 3.14 14.46 -8.70
CA SER A 94 4.39 14.27 -7.95
C SER A 94 4.44 12.92 -7.23
N ILE A 95 3.31 12.44 -6.70
CA ILE A 95 3.22 11.10 -6.10
C ILE A 95 3.50 10.03 -7.15
N ASN A 96 2.81 10.08 -8.29
CA ASN A 96 3.01 9.13 -9.37
C ASN A 96 4.46 9.12 -9.88
N ASP A 97 5.01 10.30 -10.15
CA ASP A 97 6.35 10.43 -10.69
C ASP A 97 7.39 9.92 -9.68
N TYR A 98 7.17 10.14 -8.39
CA TYR A 98 8.04 9.64 -7.34
C TYR A 98 7.94 8.13 -7.15
N GLU A 99 6.72 7.59 -7.06
CA GLU A 99 6.47 6.15 -6.87
C GLU A 99 7.11 5.30 -7.97
N ASN A 100 7.10 5.80 -9.21
CA ASN A 100 7.68 5.11 -10.37
C ASN A 100 9.17 5.47 -10.61
N GLY A 101 9.78 6.27 -9.74
CA GLY A 101 11.21 6.64 -9.84
C GLY A 101 11.54 7.66 -10.93
N PHE A 102 10.56 8.36 -11.49
CA PHE A 102 10.79 9.42 -12.48
C PHE A 102 11.34 10.71 -11.88
N ILE A 103 11.10 10.96 -10.58
CA ILE A 103 11.66 12.11 -9.87
C ILE A 103 12.16 11.74 -8.48
N VAL A 104 13.04 12.57 -7.93
CA VAL A 104 13.37 12.59 -6.50
C VAL A 104 12.61 13.75 -5.84
N LEU A 105 11.83 13.45 -4.81
CA LEU A 105 11.15 14.48 -4.04
C LEU A 105 12.09 15.15 -3.05
N ARG A 106 11.86 16.44 -2.80
CA ARG A 106 12.48 17.15 -1.67
C ARG A 106 12.09 16.47 -0.36
N VAL A 107 13.01 16.47 0.61
CA VAL A 107 12.86 15.84 1.93
C VAL A 107 11.52 16.19 2.59
N ALA A 108 11.13 17.47 2.58
CA ALA A 108 9.86 17.89 3.17
C ALA A 108 8.62 17.28 2.49
N LEU A 109 8.63 17.09 1.17
CA LEU A 109 7.51 16.47 0.44
C LEU A 109 7.45 14.96 0.70
N ALA A 110 8.60 14.29 0.65
CA ALA A 110 8.71 12.87 0.97
C ALA A 110 8.27 12.60 2.43
N GLY A 111 8.70 13.44 3.36
CA GLY A 111 8.30 13.37 4.77
C GLY A 111 6.80 13.45 4.98
N ARG A 112 6.08 14.29 4.22
CA ARG A 112 4.61 14.36 4.28
C ARG A 112 3.93 13.08 3.79
N LEU A 113 4.45 12.47 2.72
CA LEU A 113 3.94 11.17 2.24
C LEU A 113 4.14 10.08 3.28
N VAL A 114 5.35 9.96 3.82
CA VAL A 114 5.69 8.96 4.83
C VAL A 114 4.86 9.15 6.09
N ALA A 115 4.67 10.39 6.55
CA ALA A 115 3.82 10.68 7.70
C ALA A 115 2.37 10.24 7.48
N ALA A 116 1.77 10.59 6.33
CA ALA A 116 0.41 10.17 6.00
C ALA A 116 0.26 8.64 5.96
N LEU A 117 1.23 7.94 5.37
CA LEU A 117 1.24 6.47 5.29
C LEU A 117 1.42 5.81 6.67
N ARG A 118 2.27 6.37 7.53
CA ARG A 118 2.41 5.91 8.92
C ARG A 118 1.12 6.09 9.72
N CYS A 119 0.45 7.24 9.56
CA CYS A 119 -0.86 7.47 10.17
C CYS A 119 -1.92 6.49 9.65
N ALA A 120 -1.80 6.02 8.41
CA ALA A 120 -2.67 4.99 7.82
C ALA A 120 -2.28 3.55 8.22
N GLY A 121 -1.28 3.36 9.09
CA GLY A 121 -0.89 2.05 9.63
C GLY A 121 0.31 1.39 8.95
N ALA A 122 1.00 2.07 8.02
CA ALA A 122 2.23 1.56 7.43
C ALA A 122 3.43 1.73 8.37
N ARG A 123 4.15 0.65 8.62
CA ARG A 123 5.45 0.67 9.29
C ARG A 123 6.55 0.37 8.28
N PHE A 124 7.44 1.34 8.06
CA PHE A 124 8.60 1.18 7.20
C PHE A 124 9.74 0.55 7.98
N ILE A 125 10.38 -0.46 7.41
CA ILE A 125 11.47 -1.22 8.04
C ILE A 125 12.71 -1.27 7.14
N ALA A 126 13.86 -1.47 7.77
CA ALA A 126 15.14 -1.75 7.13
C ALA A 126 15.88 -2.84 7.91
N GLY A 127 16.56 -3.72 7.20
CA GLY A 127 17.56 -4.65 7.74
C GLY A 127 18.90 -4.41 7.05
N GLU A 128 19.83 -5.35 7.21
CA GLU A 128 21.17 -5.26 6.61
C GLU A 128 21.10 -5.18 5.07
N ASP A 129 20.33 -6.08 4.45
CA ASP A 129 20.25 -6.22 2.99
C ASP A 129 18.84 -6.08 2.42
N PHE A 130 17.89 -5.54 3.19
CA PHE A 130 16.54 -5.34 2.73
C PHE A 130 15.88 -4.10 3.31
N VAL A 131 14.85 -3.64 2.62
CA VAL A 131 13.89 -2.64 3.11
C VAL A 131 12.49 -3.17 2.90
N GLY A 132 11.53 -2.70 3.68
CA GLY A 132 10.17 -3.20 3.55
C GLY A 132 9.12 -2.33 4.21
N VAL A 133 7.88 -2.77 4.04
CA VAL A 133 6.72 -2.20 4.71
C VAL A 133 5.91 -3.31 5.34
N ILE A 134 5.50 -3.10 6.58
CA ILE A 134 4.58 -3.94 7.33
C ILE A 134 3.31 -3.13 7.58
N VAL A 135 2.15 -3.74 7.35
CA VAL A 135 0.85 -3.23 7.81
C VAL A 135 0.21 -4.30 8.67
N THR A 136 -0.23 -3.93 9.88
CA THR A 136 -0.95 -4.82 10.80
C THR A 136 -2.40 -4.35 10.90
N GLY A 137 -3.35 -5.21 10.51
CA GLY A 137 -4.77 -4.94 10.62
C GLY A 137 -5.49 -5.96 11.51
N ARG A 138 -6.61 -5.52 12.10
CA ARG A 138 -7.69 -6.42 12.52
C ARG A 138 -8.54 -6.65 11.28
N THR A 139 -8.67 -7.87 10.82
CA THR A 139 -9.35 -8.19 9.55
C THR A 139 -10.85 -7.93 9.69
N ALA A 140 -11.31 -6.74 9.30
CA ALA A 140 -12.69 -6.57 8.86
C ALA A 140 -12.73 -6.81 7.34
N GLY A 141 -12.71 -8.09 6.95
CA GLY A 141 -13.14 -8.58 5.63
C GLY A 141 -12.73 -7.80 4.38
N VAL A 142 -11.44 -7.69 4.06
CA VAL A 142 -11.00 -7.32 2.71
C VAL A 142 -10.09 -8.42 2.18
N GLY A 143 -10.66 -9.24 1.29
CA GLY A 143 -9.94 -10.26 0.54
C GLY A 143 -8.91 -9.62 -0.37
N ILE A 144 -7.65 -9.91 -0.11
CA ILE A 144 -6.54 -9.55 -0.98
C ILE A 144 -6.59 -10.52 -2.17
N VAL A 145 -7.24 -10.13 -3.26
CA VAL A 145 -7.16 -10.87 -4.53
C VAL A 145 -5.75 -10.68 -5.06
N SER A 146 -4.95 -11.74 -4.95
CA SER A 146 -3.70 -11.87 -5.68
C SER A 146 -4.06 -12.28 -7.11
N GLU A 147 -3.98 -11.35 -8.08
CA GLU A 147 -3.96 -11.75 -9.48
C GLU A 147 -2.62 -12.42 -9.80
N PRO A 148 -2.60 -13.65 -10.35
CA PRO A 148 -1.38 -14.23 -10.85
C PRO A 148 -1.01 -13.60 -12.20
N ALA A 149 0.23 -13.10 -12.30
CA ALA A 149 0.87 -12.81 -13.57
C ALA A 149 0.98 -14.10 -14.39
N GLY A 150 0.29 -14.16 -15.52
CA GLY A 150 0.29 -15.29 -16.45
C GLY A 150 0.53 -14.82 -17.89
N GLN A 151 1.72 -15.15 -18.40
CA GLN A 151 2.20 -15.03 -19.77
C GLN A 151 1.23 -15.68 -20.80
N GLY A 152 1.17 -15.12 -22.01
CA GLY A 152 0.58 -15.80 -23.17
C GLY A 152 0.67 -14.99 -24.46
N ALA A 153 1.85 -14.98 -25.09
CA ALA A 153 1.94 -14.75 -26.54
C ALA A 153 1.51 -16.05 -27.26
N PRO A 154 0.86 -15.94 -28.42
CA PRO A 154 1.50 -16.50 -29.60
C PRO A 154 1.39 -15.59 -30.82
N GLY A 155 2.45 -15.58 -31.62
CA GLY A 155 2.43 -14.98 -32.95
C GLY A 155 1.60 -15.77 -33.95
N ASN A 156 1.24 -15.11 -35.05
CA ASN A 156 1.54 -15.60 -36.40
C ASN A 156 1.27 -14.51 -37.44
N ALA A 157 2.13 -14.53 -38.45
CA ALA A 157 2.13 -13.69 -39.63
C ALA A 157 0.94 -14.01 -40.56
N ASP A 158 0.42 -13.00 -41.27
CA ASP A 158 0.49 -12.94 -42.73
C ASP A 158 -0.15 -11.64 -43.26
N ALA A 159 0.58 -10.95 -44.14
CA ALA A 159 0.05 -9.99 -45.11
C ALA A 159 -0.36 -10.79 -46.38
N PRO A 160 -1.23 -10.35 -47.32
CA PRO A 160 -1.10 -9.05 -48.02
C PRO A 160 -2.42 -8.39 -48.47
N HIS A 161 -2.36 -7.10 -48.83
CA HIS A 161 -2.85 -6.54 -50.11
C HIS A 161 -2.90 -5.00 -50.05
N SER A 162 -2.06 -4.36 -50.87
CA SER A 162 -2.24 -2.97 -51.33
C SER A 162 -3.32 -2.91 -52.43
N PRO A 163 -3.96 -1.75 -52.66
CA PRO A 163 -3.38 -0.83 -53.63
C PRO A 163 -3.45 0.68 -53.28
N SER A 164 -2.41 1.37 -53.76
CA SER A 164 -2.26 2.77 -54.17
C SER A 164 -3.36 3.80 -53.88
N ASN A 165 -2.95 4.94 -53.30
CA ASN A 165 -3.18 6.26 -53.90
C ASN A 165 -2.09 7.29 -53.53
N VAL A 166 -1.14 7.47 -54.45
CA VAL A 166 -0.61 8.72 -55.04
C VAL A 166 -0.52 10.02 -54.18
N ARG A 167 0.73 10.36 -53.78
CA ARG A 167 1.52 11.64 -53.80
C ARG A 167 0.96 12.97 -53.21
N PRO A 168 1.79 14.03 -52.99
CA PRO A 168 3.23 14.15 -52.62
C PRO A 168 3.48 15.18 -51.47
N PRO A 169 4.74 15.42 -51.02
CA PRO A 169 5.05 16.29 -49.87
C PRO A 169 5.25 17.77 -50.26
N SER A 170 4.86 18.70 -49.36
CA SER A 170 5.24 20.12 -49.46
C SER A 170 6.15 20.54 -48.30
N SER A 171 7.40 20.79 -48.65
CA SER A 171 8.43 21.48 -47.88
C SER A 171 8.06 22.95 -47.68
N GLY A 172 8.26 23.49 -46.48
CA GLY A 172 8.11 24.93 -46.17
C GLY A 172 8.67 25.27 -44.78
N PRO A 173 9.17 26.49 -44.56
CA PRO A 173 10.59 26.66 -44.26
C PRO A 173 10.96 26.90 -42.79
N VAL A 174 12.23 26.57 -42.52
CA VAL A 174 13.06 26.94 -41.38
C VAL A 174 12.96 28.44 -41.10
N ARG A 175 12.51 28.80 -39.90
CA ARG A 175 12.49 30.20 -39.43
C ARG A 175 13.80 30.49 -38.70
N SER A 176 14.73 31.09 -39.44
CA SER A 176 15.94 31.74 -38.94
C SER A 176 15.58 32.81 -37.90
N ARG A 177 16.02 32.64 -36.65
CA ARG A 177 16.02 33.75 -35.68
C ARG A 177 17.26 34.59 -35.94
N GLN A 178 17.06 35.72 -36.60
CA GLN A 178 18.05 36.79 -36.71
C GLN A 178 18.33 37.40 -35.33
N ALA A 179 19.62 37.60 -35.06
CA ALA A 179 20.14 38.38 -33.95
C ALA A 179 19.74 39.86 -34.13
N LYS A 180 19.30 40.46 -33.03
CA LYS A 180 19.01 41.90 -32.93
C LYS A 180 20.32 42.67 -32.72
N PRO A 181 20.70 43.62 -33.58
CA PRO A 181 21.83 44.50 -33.32
C PRO A 181 21.50 45.54 -32.23
N ARG A 182 22.50 45.87 -31.41
CA ARG A 182 22.50 47.03 -30.51
C ARG A 182 22.70 48.31 -31.35
N PRO A 183 21.95 49.39 -31.09
CA PRO A 183 22.40 50.75 -31.34
C PRO A 183 22.70 51.39 -29.95
N GLN A 184 23.84 52.03 -29.72
CA GLN A 184 24.19 53.45 -29.93
C GLN A 184 25.35 53.71 -28.94
N ASP A 185 26.31 54.63 -29.03
CA ASP A 185 26.72 55.73 -29.90
C ASP A 185 28.21 55.95 -29.54
N GLU A 186 29.10 56.16 -30.52
CA GLU A 186 30.01 57.31 -30.67
C GLU A 186 30.71 57.24 -32.04
#